data_AF-A0A7C7WMZ9-F1
#
_entry.id   AF-A0A7C7WMZ9-F1
#
_cell.length_a   1.000
_cell.length_b   1.000
_cell.length_c   1.000
_cell.angle_alpha   90.00
_cell.angle_beta   90.00
_cell.angle_gamma   90.00
#
_symmetry.space_group_name_H-M   'P 1'
#
loop_
_entity.id
_entity.type
_entity.pdbx_description
1 polymer ?
#
loop_
_entity_poly.entity_id
_entity_poly.type
_entity_poly.pdbx_seq_one_letter_code
_entity_poly.pdbx_strand_id
1 'polypeptide(L)' 'DGWGRAIFYVTDVDAMYARVLEAGFTPEFEPRDAVWGERYFHLHDPDGHELSFARPLSTGP' A
#
# COMPACT_ATOMS: atom_id res chain seq x y z
N ASP A 1 21.78 9.91 -3.70
CA ASP A 1 20.38 10.04 -4.16
C ASP A 1 19.71 8.69 -3.91
N GLY A 2 19.52 8.35 -2.63
CA GLY A 2 19.14 7.00 -2.23
C GLY A 2 17.63 6.84 -2.24
N TRP A 3 17.08 6.21 -3.27
CA TRP A 3 15.68 5.78 -3.24
C TRP A 3 15.51 4.57 -2.32
N GLY A 4 14.42 4.56 -1.57
CA GLY A 4 14.02 3.47 -0.70
C GLY A 4 12.54 3.57 -0.35
N ARG A 5 11.97 2.45 0.10
CA ARG A 5 10.55 2.33 0.40
C ARG A 5 10.33 1.54 1.69
N ALA A 6 9.43 2.03 2.53
CA ALA A 6 8.93 1.26 3.66
C ALA A 6 7.68 0.47 3.23
N ILE A 7 7.63 -0.82 3.54
CA ILE A 7 6.48 -1.69 3.27
C ILE A 7 5.89 -2.12 4.60
N PHE A 8 4.61 -1.82 4.80
CA PHE A 8 3.84 -2.24 5.97
C PHE A 8 2.89 -3.35 5.57
N TYR A 9 3.03 -4.50 6.23
CA TYR A 9 2.05 -5.56 6.11
C TYR A 9 0.83 -5.28 6.97
N VAL A 10 -0.35 -5.22 6.35
CA VAL A 10 -1.63 -4.95 7.00
C VAL A 10 -2.58 -6.12 6.79
N THR A 11 -3.52 -6.32 7.70
CA THR A 11 -4.51 -7.41 7.58
C THR A 11 -5.51 -7.16 6.46
N ASP A 12 -5.84 -5.89 6.20
CA ASP A 12 -6.80 -5.48 5.19
C ASP A 12 -6.30 -4.21 4.49
N VAL A 13 -5.97 -4.36 3.21
CA VAL A 13 -5.39 -3.30 2.37
C VAL A 13 -6.47 -2.31 1.93
N ASP A 14 -7.70 -2.76 1.68
CA ASP A 14 -8.81 -1.91 1.27
C ASP A 14 -9.28 -1.03 2.43
N ALA A 15 -9.36 -1.61 3.63
CA ALA A 15 -9.67 -0.83 4.83
C ALA A 15 -8.56 0.18 5.16
N MET A 16 -7.28 -0.16 4.90
CA MET A 16 -6.19 0.81 5.07
C MET A 16 -6.27 1.93 4.02
N TYR A 17 -6.57 1.59 2.76
CA TYR A 17 -6.77 2.55 1.69
C TYR A 17 -7.87 3.56 2.01
N ALA A 18 -9.02 3.10 2.50
CA ALA A 18 -10.10 3.99 2.93
C ALA A 18 -9.64 4.95 4.04
N ARG A 19 -8.91 4.46 5.04
CA ARG A 19 -8.40 5.30 6.14
C ARG A 19 -7.42 6.37 5.67
N VAL A 20 -6.54 6.06 4.73
CA VAL A 20 -5.59 7.07 4.22
C VAL A 20 -6.30 8.15 3.39
N LEU A 21 -7.34 7.78 2.64
CA LEU A 21 -8.18 8.76 1.94
C LEU A 21 -8.94 9.67 2.91
N GLU A 22 -9.54 9.10 3.96
CA GLU A 22 -10.21 9.86 5.03
C GLU A 22 -9.26 10.82 5.75
N ALA A 23 -7.98 10.43 5.86
CA ALA A 23 -6.93 11.26 6.43
C ALA A 23 -6.38 12.32 5.45
N GLY A 24 -6.89 12.39 4.22
CA GLY A 24 -6.51 13.40 3.22
C GLY A 24 -5.23 13.08 2.44
N PHE A 25 -4.74 11.84 2.50
CA PHE A 25 -3.64 11.40 1.64
C PHE A 25 -4.14 11.00 0.26
N THR A 26 -3.23 11.07 -0.71
CA THR A 26 -3.50 10.70 -2.10
C THR A 26 -2.63 9.51 -2.50
N PRO A 27 -3.15 8.28 -2.43
CA PRO A 27 -2.50 7.11 -3.01
C PRO A 27 -2.28 7.25 -4.51
N GLU A 28 -1.23 6.61 -5.03
CA GLU A 28 -0.93 6.65 -6.46
C GLU A 28 -1.92 5.83 -7.30
N PHE A 29 -2.51 4.79 -6.71
CA PHE A 29 -3.55 3.97 -7.30
C PHE A 29 -4.40 3.28 -6.22
N GLU A 30 -5.60 2.86 -6.60
CA GLU A 30 -6.46 2.01 -5.79
C GLU A 30 -5.85 0.61 -5.54
N PRO A 31 -6.17 -0.07 -4.42
CA PRO A 31 -5.60 -1.36 -4.10
C PRO A 31 -5.80 -2.38 -5.23
N ARG A 32 -4.70 -3.00 -5.66
CA ARG A 32 -4.69 -3.99 -6.73
C ARG A 32 -3.89 -5.21 -6.35
N ASP A 33 -4.21 -6.30 -7.03
CA ASP A 33 -3.51 -7.57 -6.89
C ASP A 33 -2.30 -7.56 -7.85
N ALA A 34 -1.12 -7.73 -7.28
CA ALA A 34 0.14 -7.69 -7.99
C ALA A 34 0.52 -9.07 -8.54
N VAL A 35 1.32 -9.07 -9.61
CA VAL A 35 1.83 -10.30 -10.23
C VAL A 35 2.73 -11.13 -9.31
N TRP A 36 3.29 -10.51 -8.25
CA TRP A 36 4.09 -11.20 -7.23
C TRP A 36 3.26 -11.75 -6.06
N GLY A 37 1.92 -11.69 -6.15
CA GLY A 37 1.04 -12.36 -5.19
C GLY A 37 0.69 -11.53 -3.96
N GLU A 38 0.62 -10.21 -4.06
CA GLU A 38 0.18 -9.33 -2.97
C GLU A 38 -0.95 -8.41 -3.42
N ARG A 39 -1.89 -8.14 -2.53
CA ARG A 39 -2.79 -6.98 -2.66
C ARG A 39 -2.08 -5.78 -2.06
N TYR A 40 -2.01 -4.65 -2.77
CA TYR A 40 -1.25 -3.49 -2.29
C TYR A 40 -1.71 -2.15 -2.89
N PHE A 41 -1.33 -1.07 -2.21
CA PHE A 41 -1.23 0.27 -2.77
C PHE A 41 -0.02 0.98 -2.14
N HIS A 42 0.36 2.13 -2.70
CA HIS A 42 1.37 2.99 -2.10
C HIS A 42 1.04 4.48 -2.28
N LEU A 43 1.69 5.29 -1.45
CA LEU A 43 1.58 6.73 -1.43
C LEU A 43 2.94 7.36 -1.08
N HIS A 44 3.05 8.65 -1.34
CA HIS A 44 4.12 9.48 -0.80
C HIS A 44 3.60 10.24 0.42
N ASP A 45 4.36 10.23 1.52
CA ASP A 45 4.08 11.11 2.64
C ASP A 45 4.47 12.58 2.31
N PRO A 46 4.17 13.57 3.18
CA PRO A 46 4.47 14.97 2.91
C PRO A 46 5.95 15.30 2.76
N ASP A 47 6.84 14.44 3.29
CA ASP A 47 8.29 14.58 3.18
C ASP A 47 8.84 13.89 1.93
N GLY A 48 7.97 13.23 1.15
CA GLY A 48 8.31 12.56 -0.10
C GLY A 48 8.80 11.13 0.10
N HIS A 49 8.56 10.51 1.26
CA HIS A 49 8.91 9.11 1.47
C HIS A 49 7.85 8.17 0.88
N GLU A 50 8.30 7.17 0.12
CA GLU A 50 7.40 6.16 -0.47
C GLU A 50 7.01 5.10 0.58
N LEU A 51 5.71 4.97 0.81
CA LEU A 51 5.12 4.01 1.75
C LEU A 51 4.19 3.05 0.99
N SER A 52 4.40 1.74 1.14
CA SER A 52 3.47 0.70 0.65
C SER A 52 2.73 0.02 1.78
N PHE A 53 1.45 -0.26 1.54
CA PHE A 53 0.64 -1.11 2.40
C PHE A 53 0.23 -2.34 1.60
N ALA A 54 0.60 -3.51 2.11
CA ALA A 54 0.44 -4.76 1.38
C ALA A 54 -0.07 -5.89 2.26
N ARG A 55 -0.63 -6.91 1.63
CA ARG A 55 -0.81 -8.23 2.24
C ARG A 55 -0.56 -9.31 1.19
N PRO A 56 0.00 -10.46 1.56
CA PRO A 56 0.01 -11.63 0.69
C PRO A 56 -1.43 -11.97 0.27
N LEU A 57 -1.61 -12.25 -1.00
CA LEU A 57 -2.80 -12.96 -1.46
C LEU A 57 -2.72 -14.36 -0.88
N SER A 58 -3.82 -14.83 -0.31
CA SER A 58 -3.91 -16.24 0.04
C SER A 58 -3.83 -17.00 -1.27
N THR A 59 -2.72 -17.69 -1.53
CA THR A 59 -2.78 -18.88 -2.35
C THR A 59 -3.72 -19.83 -1.61
N GLY A 60 -4.90 -20.09 -2.18
CA GLY A 60 -5.79 -21.12 -1.63
C GLY A 60 -5.06 -22.47 -1.55
N PRO A 61 -5.63 -23.46 -0.83
CA PRO A 61 -5.12 -24.82 -0.91
C PRO A 61 -5.09 -25.33 -2.37
#